data_AF-A0A7C5AHU8-F1
#
_entry.id   AF-A0A7C5AHU8-F1
#
_cell.length_a   1.000
_cell.length_b   1.000
_cell.length_c   1.000
_cell.angle_alpha   90.00
_cell.angle_beta   90.00
_cell.angle_gamma   90.00
#
_symmetry.space_group_name_H-M   'P 1'
#
loop_
_entity.id
_entity.type
_entity.pdbx_description
1 polymer ?
#
loop_
_entity_poly.entity_id
_entity_poly.type
_entity_poly.pdbx_seq_one_letter_code
_entity_poly.pdbx_strand_id
1 'polypeptide(L)'
;MSGTTLSFQFSWLAAAVAAAAVAVSALLGWRSLRRERSGRLAAGWQCLRLFIVIMTASMLFRPELVRSAKRTEKPVLRLLVDRSGSMETRDMTGPDGSAISRSEWVRSALTSSIWIAAAKSFRVAESEFCGASTNDPGADRKTDLAAPLNEAAGETPAARCVVLISDGDWNAGASPASAASRLAARGVPVFCVAVGRDEFQPDIELADVSAPSFVFAEDRLAIPFTLRSRFQREIVTKVGLSGTGGESASRDVRVPPMSSVTDVFVVKPRREGRTVFTVSVPLESGEINAANNSISAAVDVRREKFKALIVETLPRWEYRFLRNALVRDPGV
;
A
#
# COMPACT_ATOMS: atom_id res chain seq x y z
N MET A 1 24.26 -6.17 27.14
CA MET A 1 25.00 -6.36 28.40
C MET A 1 24.08 -6.01 29.55
N SER A 2 23.65 -6.98 30.34
CA SER A 2 22.84 -6.71 31.54
C SER A 2 23.73 -6.09 32.60
N GLY A 3 23.51 -4.81 32.89
CA GLY A 3 24.10 -4.17 34.06
C GLY A 3 23.27 -4.55 35.28
N THR A 4 23.89 -5.21 36.24
CA THR A 4 23.30 -5.38 37.57
C THR A 4 23.78 -4.22 38.42
N THR A 5 22.89 -3.29 38.76
CA THR A 5 23.20 -2.16 39.63
C THR A 5 22.44 -2.30 40.93
N LEU A 6 23.15 -2.22 42.05
CA LEU A 6 22.53 -2.17 43.37
C LEU A 6 22.07 -0.73 43.60
N SER A 7 20.75 -0.49 43.65
CA SER A 7 20.20 0.83 43.95
C SER A 7 19.65 0.86 45.37
N PHE A 8 19.93 1.95 46.08
CA PHE A 8 19.38 2.22 47.41
C PHE A 8 18.36 3.35 47.30
N GLN A 9 17.17 3.16 47.86
CA GLN A 9 16.23 4.27 48.02
C GLN A 9 16.69 5.11 49.22
N PHE A 10 17.38 6.20 48.93
CA PHE A 10 17.86 7.12 49.95
C PHE A 10 16.73 8.04 50.40
N SER A 11 16.26 7.86 51.63
CA SER A 11 15.45 8.87 52.31
C SER A 11 16.23 9.40 53.51
N TRP A 12 16.34 10.73 53.62
CA TRP A 12 17.02 11.38 54.73
C TRP A 12 16.45 10.98 56.09
N LEU A 13 15.14 10.72 56.13
CA LEU A 13 14.45 10.29 57.34
C LEU A 13 14.83 8.85 57.73
N ALA A 14 14.88 7.90 56.78
CA ALA A 14 15.38 6.56 57.07
C ALA A 14 16.86 6.57 57.46
N ALA A 15 17.67 7.42 56.83
CA ALA A 15 19.08 7.58 57.18
C ALA A 15 19.25 8.11 58.61
N ALA A 16 18.46 9.10 59.01
CA ALA A 16 18.47 9.65 60.36
C ALA A 16 18.02 8.62 61.41
N VAL A 17 16.94 7.87 61.13
CA VAL A 17 16.42 6.81 62.02
C VAL A 17 17.43 5.66 62.16
N ALA A 18 18.04 5.23 61.05
CA ALA A 18 19.09 4.22 61.04
C ALA A 18 20.32 4.66 61.86
N ALA A 19 20.80 5.90 61.65
CA ALA A 19 21.94 6.45 62.38
C ALA A 19 21.64 6.57 63.89
N ALA A 20 20.44 7.03 64.26
CA ALA A 20 20.02 7.12 65.66
C ALA A 20 19.93 5.74 66.32
N ALA A 21 19.36 4.74 65.65
CA ALA A 21 19.24 3.38 66.17
C ALA A 21 20.61 2.71 66.41
N VAL A 22 21.56 2.91 65.49
CA VAL A 22 22.95 2.43 65.61
C VAL A 22 23.67 3.15 66.75
N ALA A 23 23.57 4.49 66.82
CA ALA A 23 24.23 5.29 67.85
C ALA A 23 23.72 4.96 69.26
N VAL A 24 22.39 4.83 69.45
CA VAL A 24 21.79 4.45 70.73
C VAL A 24 22.22 3.03 71.13
N SER A 25 22.23 2.08 70.19
CA SER A 25 22.67 0.71 70.50
C SER A 25 24.15 0.63 70.86
N ALA A 26 25.02 1.39 70.17
CA ALA A 26 26.44 1.47 70.51
C ALA A 26 26.67 2.11 71.88
N LEU A 27 25.92 3.15 72.23
CA LEU A 27 26.05 3.87 73.50
C LEU A 27 25.53 3.04 74.69
N LEU A 28 24.43 2.30 74.51
CA LEU A 28 23.94 1.33 75.48
C LEU A 28 24.89 0.14 75.63
N GLY A 29 25.46 -0.36 74.53
CA GLY A 29 26.46 -1.43 74.55
C GLY A 29 27.75 -1.02 75.27
N TRP A 30 28.25 0.19 75.02
CA TRP A 30 29.40 0.74 75.71
C TRP A 30 29.15 0.96 77.21
N ARG A 31 27.96 1.44 77.59
CA ARG A 31 27.57 1.58 79.01
C ARG A 31 27.43 0.23 79.71
N SER A 32 26.91 -0.79 79.03
CA SER A 32 26.85 -2.17 79.54
C SER A 32 28.25 -2.73 79.76
N LEU A 33 29.15 -2.59 78.77
CA LEU A 33 30.55 -3.04 78.90
C LEU A 33 31.33 -2.32 80.00
N ARG A 34 31.01 -1.05 80.28
CA ARG A 34 31.63 -0.31 81.39
C ARG A 34 31.10 -0.71 82.77
N ARG A 35 29.85 -1.18 82.85
CA ARG A 35 29.23 -1.61 84.12
C ARG A 35 29.53 -3.06 84.46
N GLU A 36 29.58 -3.94 83.47
CA GLU A 36 29.83 -5.37 83.67
C GLU A 36 31.31 -5.69 83.55
N ARG A 37 31.92 -6.09 84.67
CA ARG A 37 33.32 -6.51 84.79
C ARG A 37 33.56 -7.95 84.26
N SER A 38 32.68 -8.48 83.41
CA SER A 38 32.71 -9.86 82.89
C SER A 38 33.21 -9.90 81.44
N GLY A 39 34.42 -10.43 81.28
CA GLY A 39 35.20 -10.38 80.04
C GLY A 39 34.66 -11.26 78.90
N ARG A 40 34.89 -10.77 77.68
CA ARG A 40 34.80 -11.44 76.36
C ARG A 40 33.41 -11.92 75.91
N LEU A 41 32.63 -12.63 76.73
CA LEU A 41 31.31 -13.12 76.31
C LEU A 41 30.29 -11.99 76.18
N ALA A 42 30.24 -11.07 77.15
CA ALA A 42 29.38 -9.89 77.09
C ALA A 42 29.71 -8.98 75.89
N ALA A 43 30.99 -8.86 75.54
CA ALA A 43 31.43 -8.18 74.32
C ALA A 43 30.94 -8.89 73.05
N GLY A 44 30.95 -10.24 73.03
CA GLY A 44 30.40 -11.04 71.93
C GLY A 44 28.91 -10.79 71.68
N TRP A 45 28.09 -10.79 72.73
CA TRP A 45 26.64 -10.50 72.61
C TRP A 45 26.36 -9.07 72.16
N GLN A 46 27.16 -8.09 72.58
CA GLN A 46 27.03 -6.70 72.14
C GLN A 46 27.45 -6.51 70.67
N CYS A 47 28.51 -7.20 70.22
CA CYS A 47 28.88 -7.23 68.81
C CYS A 47 27.79 -7.86 67.95
N LEU A 48 27.20 -8.98 68.39
CA LEU A 48 26.08 -9.62 67.70
C LEU A 48 24.86 -8.69 67.64
N ARG A 49 24.53 -7.99 68.73
CA ARG A 49 23.45 -7.00 68.76
C ARG A 49 23.71 -5.86 67.78
N LEU A 50 24.91 -5.28 67.80
CA LEU A 50 25.27 -4.20 66.88
C LEU A 50 25.19 -4.67 65.42
N PHE A 51 25.63 -5.89 65.13
CA PHE A 51 25.53 -6.49 63.81
C PHE A 51 24.07 -6.61 63.34
N ILE A 52 23.17 -7.11 64.19
CA ILE A 52 21.73 -7.22 63.88
C ILE A 52 21.11 -5.84 63.63
N VAL A 53 21.47 -4.83 64.43
CA VAL A 53 20.98 -3.45 64.26
C VAL A 53 21.48 -2.84 62.94
N ILE A 54 22.75 -3.05 62.60
CA ILE A 54 23.32 -2.60 61.32
C ILE A 54 22.62 -3.32 60.15
N MET A 55 22.36 -4.61 60.26
CA MET A 55 21.68 -5.38 59.21
C MET A 55 20.22 -4.95 59.03
N THR A 56 19.54 -4.62 60.13
CA THR A 56 18.16 -4.12 60.10
C THR A 56 18.12 -2.70 59.51
N ALA A 57 19.08 -1.86 59.89
CA ALA A 57 19.26 -0.53 59.33
C ALA A 57 19.57 -0.58 57.82
N SER A 58 20.36 -1.56 57.37
CA SER A 58 20.67 -1.73 55.94
C SER A 58 19.45 -2.19 55.14
N MET A 59 18.59 -3.04 55.71
CA MET A 59 17.29 -3.41 55.10
C MET A 59 16.32 -2.24 54.99
N LEU A 60 16.40 -1.25 55.88
CA LEU A 60 15.57 -0.04 55.81
C LEU A 60 15.84 0.77 54.53
N PHE A 61 17.06 0.70 53.98
CA PHE A 61 17.42 1.33 52.70
C PHE A 61 16.90 0.58 51.47
N ARG A 62 16.11 -0.50 51.67
CA ARG A 62 15.51 -1.33 50.62
C ARG A 62 16.49 -1.62 49.49
N PRO A 63 17.52 -2.46 49.72
CA PRO A 63 18.46 -2.82 48.67
C PRO A 63 17.71 -3.57 47.58
N GLU A 64 17.45 -2.88 46.46
CA GLU A 64 16.77 -3.45 45.30
C GLU A 64 17.81 -3.82 44.25
N LEU A 65 17.79 -5.09 43.85
CA LEU A 65 18.62 -5.58 42.76
C LEU A 65 17.92 -5.27 41.44
N VAL A 66 18.12 -4.07 40.91
CA VAL A 66 17.48 -3.63 39.67
C VAL A 66 18.20 -4.28 38.49
N ARG A 67 17.53 -5.23 37.83
CA ARG A 67 17.97 -5.79 36.56
C ARG A 67 17.40 -4.93 35.43
N SER A 68 18.18 -3.95 34.97
CA SER A 68 17.83 -3.20 33.77
C SER A 68 18.11 -4.02 32.52
N ALA A 69 17.07 -4.66 32.00
CA ALA A 69 17.09 -5.27 30.67
C ALA A 69 16.95 -4.16 29.62
N LYS A 70 18.07 -3.53 29.22
CA LYS A 70 18.07 -2.72 27.99
C LYS A 70 17.90 -3.67 26.81
N ARG A 71 16.67 -3.76 26.27
CA ARG A 71 16.42 -4.43 24.99
C ARG A 71 17.33 -3.80 23.95
N THR A 72 18.32 -4.59 23.51
CA THR A 72 19.30 -4.19 22.49
C THR A 72 18.84 -4.76 21.14
N GLU A 73 17.54 -4.68 20.86
CA GLU A 73 17.02 -5.02 19.54
C GLU A 73 17.17 -3.77 18.67
N LYS A 74 17.71 -3.96 17.46
CA LYS A 74 17.78 -2.86 16.51
C LYS A 74 16.35 -2.39 16.19
N PRO A 75 16.09 -1.07 16.18
CA PRO A 75 14.79 -0.56 15.76
C PRO A 75 14.46 -1.04 14.34
N VAL A 76 13.20 -1.37 14.10
CA VAL A 76 12.72 -1.83 12.80
C VAL A 76 12.47 -0.64 11.88
N LEU A 77 13.06 -0.65 10.69
CA LEU A 77 12.76 0.27 9.59
C LEU A 77 11.91 -0.50 8.58
N ARG A 78 10.66 -0.09 8.37
CA ARG A 78 9.79 -0.73 7.38
C ARG A 78 9.97 -0.04 6.04
N LEU A 79 10.36 -0.78 5.02
CA LEU A 79 10.48 -0.29 3.66
C LEU A 79 9.31 -0.84 2.86
N LEU A 80 8.44 0.06 2.40
CA LEU A 80 7.29 -0.27 1.57
C LEU A 80 7.64 0.12 0.13
N VAL A 81 7.71 -0.87 -0.76
CA VAL A 81 8.03 -0.66 -2.18
C VAL A 81 6.79 -0.95 -3.02
N ASP A 82 6.37 0.05 -3.78
CA ASP A 82 5.29 -0.09 -4.75
C ASP A 82 5.73 -0.95 -5.94
N ARG A 83 4.90 -1.94 -6.30
CA ARG A 83 5.05 -2.78 -7.50
C ARG A 83 3.80 -2.75 -8.40
N SER A 84 3.00 -1.70 -8.30
CA SER A 84 1.92 -1.45 -9.24
C SER A 84 2.44 -1.24 -10.67
N GLY A 85 1.58 -1.43 -11.66
CA GLY A 85 1.92 -1.33 -13.07
C GLY A 85 2.40 0.05 -13.49
N SER A 86 2.09 1.11 -12.74
CA SER A 86 2.64 2.45 -13.00
C SER A 86 4.15 2.52 -12.72
N MET A 87 4.69 1.63 -11.87
CA MET A 87 6.12 1.51 -11.60
C MET A 87 6.91 0.86 -12.75
N GLU A 88 6.24 0.26 -13.74
CA GLU A 88 6.89 -0.26 -14.96
C GLU A 88 7.07 0.83 -16.03
N THR A 89 6.57 2.05 -15.78
CA THR A 89 6.75 3.19 -16.69
C THR A 89 8.24 3.53 -16.84
N ARG A 90 8.69 3.68 -18.09
CA ARG A 90 10.10 3.97 -18.43
C ARG A 90 10.35 5.46 -18.50
N ASP A 91 10.35 6.14 -17.36
CA ASP A 91 10.58 7.58 -17.24
C ASP A 91 11.87 7.97 -16.52
N MET A 92 12.51 7.03 -15.85
CA MET A 92 13.73 7.30 -15.11
C MET A 92 14.95 7.23 -16.03
N THR A 93 15.94 8.07 -15.77
CA THR A 93 17.22 8.03 -16.49
C THR A 93 18.17 7.11 -15.75
N GLY A 94 18.66 6.09 -16.43
CA GLY A 94 19.67 5.19 -15.92
C GLY A 94 21.07 5.83 -15.84
N PRO A 95 22.03 5.16 -15.19
CA PRO A 95 23.42 5.64 -15.09
C PRO A 95 24.07 5.89 -16.46
N ASP A 96 23.64 5.13 -17.47
CA ASP A 96 24.16 5.18 -18.85
C ASP A 96 23.38 6.18 -19.74
N GLY A 97 22.43 6.94 -19.18
CA GLY A 97 21.61 7.90 -19.91
C GLY A 97 20.39 7.30 -20.64
N SER A 98 20.19 5.98 -20.56
CA SER A 98 19.03 5.28 -21.13
C SER A 98 17.76 5.42 -20.28
N ALA A 99 16.59 5.31 -20.91
CA ALA A 99 15.31 5.29 -20.19
C ALA A 99 15.08 3.91 -19.54
N ILE A 100 15.09 3.88 -18.21
CA ILE A 100 14.84 2.69 -17.38
C ILE A 100 13.47 2.80 -16.69
N SER A 101 12.91 1.67 -16.26
CA SER A 101 11.65 1.69 -15.52
C SER A 101 11.82 2.26 -14.11
N ARG A 102 10.75 2.79 -13.53
CA ARG A 102 10.76 3.25 -12.12
C ARG A 102 11.15 2.09 -11.19
N SER A 103 10.63 0.89 -11.43
CA SER A 103 10.93 -0.31 -10.64
C SER A 103 12.41 -0.72 -10.72
N GLU A 104 13.02 -0.64 -11.90
CA GLU A 104 14.47 -0.88 -12.09
C GLU A 104 15.31 0.18 -11.38
N TRP A 105 14.92 1.46 -11.48
CA TRP A 105 15.60 2.54 -10.78
C TRP A 105 15.54 2.34 -9.26
N VAL A 106 14.37 1.96 -8.72
CA VAL A 106 14.21 1.66 -7.29
C VAL A 106 15.12 0.50 -6.87
N ARG A 107 15.18 -0.59 -7.63
CA ARG A 107 16.08 -1.72 -7.32
C ARG A 107 17.55 -1.30 -7.28
N SER A 108 17.97 -0.46 -8.24
CA SER A 108 19.32 0.12 -8.24
C SER A 108 19.55 1.01 -7.02
N ALA A 109 18.59 1.88 -6.68
CA ALA A 109 18.64 2.77 -5.53
C ALA A 109 18.70 2.01 -4.19
N LEU A 110 17.99 0.88 -4.06
CA LEU A 110 18.01 0.00 -2.90
C LEU A 110 19.36 -0.70 -2.70
N THR A 111 20.12 -0.90 -3.78
CA THR A 111 21.48 -1.49 -3.74
C THR A 111 22.55 -0.46 -3.37
N SER A 112 22.20 0.82 -3.27
CA SER A 112 23.14 1.90 -2.95
C SER A 112 23.74 1.82 -1.54
N SER A 113 24.88 2.47 -1.35
CA SER A 113 25.62 2.53 -0.08
C SER A 113 24.82 3.10 1.09
N ILE A 114 23.76 3.87 0.81
CA ILE A 114 22.85 4.46 1.79
C ILE A 114 22.14 3.36 2.60
N TRP A 115 21.63 2.33 1.93
CA TRP A 115 20.90 1.24 2.59
C TRP A 115 21.83 0.30 3.35
N ILE A 116 23.07 0.14 2.89
CA ILE A 116 24.12 -0.58 3.62
C ILE A 116 24.44 0.15 4.94
N ALA A 117 24.48 1.48 4.94
CA ALA A 117 24.64 2.26 6.16
C ALA A 117 23.40 2.18 7.08
N ALA A 118 22.19 2.22 6.52
CA ALA A 118 20.95 2.08 7.28
C ALA A 118 20.82 0.70 7.96
N ALA A 119 21.22 -0.39 7.28
CA ALA A 119 21.19 -1.74 7.80
C ALA A 119 22.14 -1.98 8.99
N LYS A 120 23.15 -1.12 9.20
CA LYS A 120 24.00 -1.17 10.39
C LYS A 120 23.22 -0.77 11.65
N SER A 121 22.40 0.28 11.55
CA SER A 121 21.67 0.88 12.67
C SER A 121 20.25 0.33 12.87
N PHE A 122 19.59 -0.06 11.78
CA PHE A 122 18.20 -0.53 11.76
C PHE A 122 18.10 -1.97 11.26
N ARG A 123 17.05 -2.68 11.69
CA ARG A 123 16.60 -3.90 11.02
C ARG A 123 15.64 -3.51 9.90
N VAL A 124 16.09 -3.59 8.65
CA VAL A 124 15.29 -3.25 7.47
C VAL A 124 14.37 -4.42 7.14
N ALA A 125 13.06 -4.15 7.12
CA ALA A 125 12.02 -5.10 6.73
C ALA A 125 11.33 -4.58 5.47
N GLU A 126 11.73 -5.12 4.33
CA GLU A 126 11.16 -4.81 3.02
C GLU A 126 9.84 -5.57 2.83
N SER A 127 8.80 -4.85 2.40
CA SER A 127 7.63 -5.46 1.79
C SER A 127 7.30 -4.75 0.50
N GLU A 128 6.92 -5.57 -0.45
CA GLU A 128 6.39 -5.14 -1.72
C GLU A 128 4.87 -5.20 -1.64
N PHE A 129 4.21 -4.22 -2.22
CA PHE A 129 2.75 -4.20 -2.27
C PHE A 129 2.25 -3.86 -3.67
N CYS A 130 1.06 -4.36 -3.97
CA CYS A 130 0.27 -4.14 -5.17
C CYS A 130 -1.19 -4.07 -4.72
N GLY A 131 -2.02 -3.25 -5.38
CA GLY A 131 -3.36 -2.88 -4.91
C GLY A 131 -4.44 -3.96 -4.98
N ALA A 132 -4.10 -5.24 -5.22
CA ALA A 132 -5.08 -6.32 -5.14
C ALA A 132 -4.47 -7.69 -4.78
N SER A 133 -5.29 -8.52 -4.15
CA SER A 133 -5.08 -9.96 -4.02
C SER A 133 -4.80 -10.55 -5.41
N THR A 134 -3.82 -11.45 -5.50
CA THR A 134 -3.25 -12.06 -6.72
C THR A 134 -4.24 -12.72 -7.69
N ASN A 135 -5.55 -12.68 -7.43
CA ASN A 135 -6.60 -13.35 -8.19
C ASN A 135 -7.58 -12.41 -8.93
N ASP A 136 -7.45 -11.08 -8.84
CA ASP A 136 -8.37 -10.14 -9.51
C ASP A 136 -7.82 -9.70 -10.89
N PRO A 137 -8.55 -9.90 -12.01
CA PRO A 137 -8.11 -9.41 -13.32
C PRO A 137 -8.00 -7.87 -13.31
N GLY A 138 -6.79 -7.36 -13.53
CA GLY A 138 -6.49 -5.92 -13.43
C GLY A 138 -5.88 -5.48 -12.10
N ALA A 139 -5.50 -6.43 -11.23
CA ALA A 139 -4.71 -6.18 -10.02
C ALA A 139 -3.50 -5.28 -10.27
N ASP A 140 -2.79 -5.51 -11.37
CA ASP A 140 -1.58 -4.76 -11.74
C ASP A 140 -1.84 -3.28 -11.99
N ARG A 141 -3.09 -2.87 -12.30
CA ARG A 141 -3.45 -1.46 -12.53
C ARG A 141 -4.04 -0.79 -11.29
N LYS A 142 -4.18 -1.52 -10.18
CA LYS A 142 -4.69 -0.99 -8.91
C LYS A 142 -3.53 -0.72 -7.96
N THR A 143 -3.54 0.46 -7.34
CA THR A 143 -2.54 0.88 -6.35
C THR A 143 -3.28 1.26 -5.07
N ASP A 144 -3.06 0.47 -4.01
CA ASP A 144 -3.55 0.74 -2.64
C ASP A 144 -2.37 1.04 -1.73
N LEU A 145 -2.22 2.32 -1.38
CA LEU A 145 -1.18 2.81 -0.47
C LEU A 145 -1.60 2.74 1.00
N ALA A 146 -2.90 2.64 1.31
CA ALA A 146 -3.40 2.69 2.68
C ALA A 146 -3.29 1.34 3.39
N ALA A 147 -3.55 0.24 2.68
CA ALA A 147 -3.41 -1.12 3.22
C ALA A 147 -2.01 -1.40 3.81
N PRO A 148 -0.90 -1.23 3.07
CA PRO A 148 0.45 -1.51 3.58
C PRO A 148 0.85 -0.57 4.73
N LEU A 149 0.39 0.69 4.71
CA LEU A 149 0.61 1.62 5.84
C LEU A 149 -0.10 1.18 7.11
N ASN A 150 -1.32 0.64 7.00
CA ASN A 150 -2.06 0.11 8.15
C ASN A 150 -1.45 -1.19 8.67
N GLU A 151 -0.98 -2.07 7.78
CA GLU A 151 -0.28 -3.30 8.15
C GLU A 151 1.02 -3.00 8.89
N ALA A 152 1.83 -2.05 8.39
CA ALA A 152 3.03 -1.56 9.06
C ALA A 152 2.76 -1.00 10.47
N ALA A 153 1.54 -0.51 10.72
CA ALA A 153 1.13 -0.05 12.05
C ALA A 153 0.78 -1.22 13.01
N GLY A 154 0.30 -2.35 12.47
CA GLY A 154 -0.18 -3.49 13.24
C GLY A 154 0.87 -4.56 13.55
N GLU A 155 1.98 -4.57 12.82
CA GLU A 155 3.05 -5.56 12.99
C GLU A 155 3.84 -5.41 14.30
N THR A 156 4.28 -6.55 14.84
CA THR A 156 5.17 -6.64 16.01
C THR A 156 6.51 -7.25 15.58
N PRO A 157 7.67 -6.58 15.81
CA PRO A 157 7.86 -5.35 16.57
C PRO A 157 7.40 -4.11 15.79
N ALA A 158 6.86 -3.11 16.51
CA ALA A 158 6.44 -1.86 15.92
C ALA A 158 7.58 -1.19 15.14
N ALA A 159 7.30 -0.75 13.92
CA ALA A 159 8.25 0.01 13.12
C ALA A 159 8.61 1.31 13.84
N ARG A 160 9.90 1.65 13.88
CA ARG A 160 10.36 2.95 14.40
C ARG A 160 10.07 4.07 13.42
N CYS A 161 10.10 3.75 12.13
CA CYS A 161 9.74 4.61 11.01
C CYS A 161 9.42 3.75 9.79
N VAL A 162 8.64 4.32 8.87
CA VAL A 162 8.24 3.71 7.61
C VAL A 162 8.78 4.56 6.47
N VAL A 163 9.37 3.92 5.47
CA VAL A 163 9.76 4.56 4.21
C VAL A 163 8.87 4.00 3.12
N LEU A 164 8.12 4.88 2.45
CA LEU A 164 7.24 4.54 1.33
C LEU A 164 7.89 4.99 0.04
N ILE A 165 8.15 4.06 -0.87
CA ILE A 165 8.66 4.31 -2.22
C ILE A 165 7.53 4.02 -3.21
N SER A 166 7.04 5.05 -3.89
CA SER A 166 5.93 4.97 -4.85
C SER A 166 5.97 6.21 -5.76
N ASP A 167 5.27 6.17 -6.89
CA ASP A 167 5.02 7.35 -7.72
C ASP A 167 3.95 8.29 -7.13
N GLY A 168 3.23 7.85 -6.09
CA GLY A 168 2.31 8.66 -5.30
C GLY A 168 0.87 8.65 -5.80
N ASP A 169 0.59 8.00 -6.92
CA ASP A 169 -0.77 7.83 -7.44
C ASP A 169 -1.47 6.66 -6.73
N TRP A 170 -2.73 6.85 -6.34
CA TRP A 170 -3.57 5.78 -5.78
C TRP A 170 -4.94 5.80 -6.43
N ASN A 171 -5.47 4.62 -6.71
CA ASN A 171 -6.79 4.45 -7.34
C ASN A 171 -7.62 3.35 -6.66
N ALA A 172 -7.07 2.69 -5.65
CA ALA A 172 -7.74 1.67 -4.86
C ALA A 172 -7.54 1.93 -3.36
N GLY A 173 -8.48 1.43 -2.54
CA GLY A 173 -8.42 1.53 -1.10
C GLY A 173 -8.83 2.89 -0.53
N ALA A 174 -8.52 3.08 0.75
CA ALA A 174 -8.79 4.31 1.48
C ALA A 174 -7.71 5.38 1.22
N SER A 175 -7.95 6.62 1.64
CA SER A 175 -6.95 7.68 1.52
C SER A 175 -5.67 7.34 2.29
N PRO A 176 -4.47 7.39 1.66
CA PRO A 176 -3.20 7.15 2.34
C PRO A 176 -2.90 8.18 3.43
N ALA A 177 -3.41 9.41 3.31
CA ALA A 177 -3.26 10.45 4.33
C ALA A 177 -3.88 10.03 5.68
N SER A 178 -5.01 9.31 5.64
CA SER A 178 -5.65 8.78 6.85
C SER A 178 -4.80 7.70 7.54
N ALA A 179 -4.13 6.84 6.75
CA ALA A 179 -3.25 5.80 7.26
C ALA A 179 -1.96 6.39 7.84
N ALA A 180 -1.37 7.37 7.15
CA ALA A 180 -0.22 8.12 7.63
C ALA A 180 -0.51 8.85 8.96
N SER A 181 -1.70 9.45 9.09
CA SER A 181 -2.12 10.12 10.34
C SER A 181 -2.22 9.14 11.52
N ARG A 182 -2.68 7.90 11.28
CA ARG A 182 -2.71 6.85 12.32
C ARG A 182 -1.30 6.43 12.76
N LEU A 183 -0.35 6.32 11.83
CA LEU A 183 1.05 6.04 12.14
C LEU A 183 1.68 7.18 12.94
N ALA A 184 1.42 8.43 12.55
CA ALA A 184 1.89 9.61 13.26
C ALA A 184 1.37 9.66 14.72
N ALA A 185 0.09 9.33 14.94
CA ALA A 185 -0.50 9.25 16.28
C ALA A 185 0.17 8.19 17.18
N ARG A 186 0.81 7.17 16.58
CA ARG A 186 1.60 6.14 17.28
C ARG A 186 3.08 6.50 17.43
N GLY A 187 3.49 7.69 16.99
CA GLY A 187 4.89 8.14 17.03
C GLY A 187 5.79 7.49 15.97
N VAL A 188 5.20 6.94 14.90
CA VAL A 188 5.90 6.34 13.76
C VAL A 188 5.84 7.30 12.57
N PRO A 189 6.94 8.02 12.26
CA PRO A 189 6.97 8.89 11.09
C PRO A 189 7.01 8.08 9.79
N VAL A 190 6.35 8.61 8.76
CA VAL A 190 6.35 8.08 7.39
C VAL A 190 7.18 9.02 6.52
N PHE A 191 8.20 8.48 5.86
CA PHE A 191 9.02 9.19 4.89
C PHE A 191 8.66 8.72 3.50
N CYS A 192 8.26 9.64 2.62
CA CYS A 192 7.89 9.33 1.24
C CYS A 192 9.05 9.63 0.30
N VAL A 193 9.37 8.68 -0.58
CA VAL A 193 10.30 8.85 -1.70
C VAL A 193 9.47 8.71 -2.96
N ALA A 194 9.18 9.85 -3.59
CA ALA A 194 8.48 9.88 -4.86
C ALA A 194 9.40 9.39 -5.99
N VAL A 195 8.88 8.54 -6.88
CA VAL A 195 9.62 8.01 -8.02
C VAL A 195 8.91 8.35 -9.32
N GLY A 196 9.63 8.99 -10.23
CA GLY A 196 9.12 9.39 -11.54
C GLY A 196 9.60 10.78 -11.92
N ARG A 197 9.26 11.21 -13.14
CA ARG A 197 9.48 12.60 -13.58
C ARG A 197 8.31 13.49 -13.20
N ASP A 198 8.60 14.76 -12.89
CA ASP A 198 7.59 15.80 -12.65
C ASP A 198 6.82 16.20 -13.92
N GLU A 199 7.43 15.97 -15.08
CA GLU A 199 6.85 16.27 -16.39
C GLU A 199 6.35 14.99 -17.07
N PHE A 200 5.14 15.06 -17.63
CA PHE A 200 4.58 13.97 -18.41
C PHE A 200 5.43 13.70 -19.64
N GLN A 201 5.67 12.43 -19.94
CA GLN A 201 6.24 12.06 -21.22
C GLN A 201 5.25 12.35 -22.35
N PRO A 202 5.75 12.74 -23.53
CA PRO A 202 4.93 12.82 -24.73
C PRO A 202 4.34 11.44 -25.05
N ASP A 203 3.03 11.31 -24.96
CA ASP A 203 2.31 10.04 -25.06
C ASP A 203 0.89 10.26 -25.61
N ILE A 204 0.38 9.32 -26.41
CA ILE A 204 -1.01 9.34 -26.88
C ILE A 204 -1.67 7.99 -26.63
N GLU A 205 -2.55 7.96 -25.63
CA GLU A 205 -3.11 6.71 -25.16
C GLU A 205 -4.63 6.64 -25.34
N LEU A 206 -5.12 5.41 -25.47
CA LEU A 206 -6.53 5.12 -25.30
C LEU A 206 -6.82 5.05 -23.80
N ALA A 207 -7.44 6.10 -23.27
CA ALA A 207 -7.75 6.19 -21.84
C ALA A 207 -8.93 5.28 -21.47
N ASP A 208 -9.93 5.18 -22.35
CA ASP A 208 -11.11 4.33 -22.14
C ASP A 208 -11.71 3.90 -23.49
N VAL A 209 -12.24 2.68 -23.52
CA VAL A 209 -13.05 2.16 -24.63
C VAL A 209 -14.21 1.40 -24.01
N SER A 210 -15.41 1.95 -24.16
CA SER A 210 -16.61 1.38 -23.56
C SER A 210 -17.47 0.77 -24.65
N ALA A 211 -17.68 -0.54 -24.59
CA ALA A 211 -18.62 -1.26 -25.43
C ALA A 211 -19.66 -1.97 -24.54
N PRO A 212 -20.94 -2.02 -24.95
CA PRO A 212 -21.95 -2.80 -24.24
C PRO A 212 -21.59 -4.30 -24.28
N SER A 213 -21.99 -5.05 -23.25
CA SER A 213 -21.70 -6.47 -23.14
C SER A 213 -22.39 -7.33 -24.20
N PHE A 214 -23.51 -6.87 -24.76
CA PHE A 214 -24.23 -7.55 -25.83
C PHE A 214 -24.87 -6.55 -26.80
N VAL A 215 -25.11 -7.01 -28.03
CA VAL A 215 -25.85 -6.29 -29.07
C VAL A 215 -26.56 -7.28 -29.99
N PHE A 216 -27.62 -6.84 -30.67
CA PHE A 216 -28.26 -7.68 -31.69
C PHE A 216 -27.51 -7.62 -33.02
N ALA A 217 -27.55 -8.71 -33.78
CA ALA A 217 -27.00 -8.75 -35.14
C ALA A 217 -27.73 -7.74 -36.03
N GLU A 218 -26.99 -7.09 -36.94
CA GLU A 218 -27.45 -6.03 -37.87
C GLU A 218 -27.85 -4.67 -37.23
N ASP A 219 -27.90 -4.60 -35.89
CA ASP A 219 -28.12 -3.36 -35.17
C ASP A 219 -26.88 -2.45 -35.14
N ARG A 220 -27.09 -1.15 -34.90
CA ARG A 220 -26.01 -0.18 -34.76
C ARG A 220 -25.41 -0.26 -33.36
N LEU A 221 -24.18 -0.74 -33.28
CA LEU A 221 -23.35 -0.71 -32.08
C LEU A 221 -22.53 0.58 -32.03
N ALA A 222 -22.72 1.38 -30.98
CA ALA A 222 -21.89 2.53 -30.69
C ALA A 222 -20.78 2.15 -29.70
N ILE A 223 -19.53 2.39 -30.06
CA ILE A 223 -18.33 2.13 -29.24
C ILE A 223 -17.66 3.49 -28.99
N PRO A 224 -18.01 4.21 -27.92
CA PRO A 224 -17.28 5.39 -27.49
C PRO A 224 -15.86 5.02 -27.04
N PHE A 225 -14.91 5.88 -27.40
CA PHE A 225 -13.53 5.79 -26.97
C PHE A 225 -13.03 7.18 -26.57
N THR A 226 -12.12 7.22 -25.60
CA THR A 226 -11.47 8.44 -25.13
C THR A 226 -9.98 8.36 -25.42
N LEU A 227 -9.50 9.28 -26.24
CA LEU A 227 -8.08 9.52 -26.47
C LEU A 227 -7.57 10.54 -25.47
N ARG A 228 -6.40 10.30 -24.90
CA ARG A 228 -5.70 11.26 -24.04
C ARG A 228 -4.33 11.57 -24.63
N SER A 229 -4.07 12.86 -24.89
CA SER A 229 -2.77 13.33 -25.35
C SER A 229 -2.02 14.02 -24.21
N ARG A 230 -0.77 13.60 -24.02
CA ARG A 230 0.21 14.25 -23.12
C ARG A 230 1.23 15.09 -23.90
N PHE A 231 0.99 15.32 -25.18
CA PHE A 231 1.84 16.19 -25.99
C PHE A 231 1.53 17.67 -25.74
N GLN A 232 2.57 18.51 -25.82
CA GLN A 232 2.47 19.98 -25.78
C GLN A 232 2.03 20.59 -27.13
N ARG A 233 1.79 19.76 -28.15
CA ARG A 233 1.33 20.15 -29.48
C ARG A 233 0.02 19.44 -29.83
N GLU A 234 -0.72 20.02 -30.77
CA GLU A 234 -1.88 19.34 -31.35
C GLU A 234 -1.43 18.12 -32.16
N ILE A 235 -2.17 17.02 -32.02
CA ILE A 235 -1.96 15.78 -32.78
C ILE A 235 -3.22 15.47 -33.58
N VAL A 236 -3.03 15.19 -34.86
CA VAL A 236 -4.07 14.65 -35.74
C VAL A 236 -3.67 13.22 -36.04
N THR A 237 -4.36 12.26 -35.43
CA THR A 237 -4.06 10.84 -35.56
C THR A 237 -5.26 10.07 -36.10
N LYS A 238 -4.98 8.93 -36.73
CA LYS A 238 -6.00 8.06 -37.31
C LYS A 238 -6.28 6.90 -36.37
N VAL A 239 -7.42 6.90 -35.72
CA VAL A 239 -7.87 5.78 -34.89
C VAL A 239 -8.48 4.71 -35.77
N GLY A 240 -8.07 3.46 -35.55
CA GLY A 240 -8.61 2.27 -36.17
C GLY A 240 -9.50 1.50 -35.20
N LEU A 241 -10.53 0.87 -35.75
CA LEU A 241 -11.35 -0.14 -35.09
C LEU A 241 -11.31 -1.41 -35.94
N SER A 242 -11.00 -2.54 -35.32
CA SER A 242 -11.04 -3.87 -35.95
C SER A 242 -11.85 -4.85 -35.10
N GLY A 243 -12.86 -5.49 -35.70
CA GLY A 243 -13.64 -6.56 -35.10
C GLY A 243 -13.22 -7.93 -35.62
N THR A 244 -13.22 -8.96 -34.77
CA THR A 244 -13.00 -10.36 -35.20
C THR A 244 -14.07 -10.88 -36.16
N GLY A 245 -15.22 -10.23 -36.24
CA GLY A 245 -16.29 -10.48 -37.22
C GLY A 245 -16.00 -9.96 -38.62
N GLY A 246 -14.89 -9.24 -38.82
CA GLY A 246 -14.49 -8.64 -40.10
C GLY A 246 -14.87 -7.17 -40.25
N GLU A 247 -15.48 -6.57 -39.23
CA GLU A 247 -15.79 -5.14 -39.20
C GLU A 247 -14.50 -4.32 -39.06
N SER A 248 -14.34 -3.29 -39.90
CA SER A 248 -13.27 -2.31 -39.74
C SER A 248 -13.81 -0.91 -39.94
N ALA A 249 -13.36 0.03 -39.12
CA ALA A 249 -13.67 1.43 -39.25
C ALA A 249 -12.43 2.26 -38.90
N SER A 250 -12.35 3.47 -39.43
CA SER A 250 -11.28 4.38 -39.09
C SER A 250 -11.80 5.81 -39.04
N ARG A 251 -11.27 6.61 -38.11
CA ARG A 251 -11.58 8.02 -37.94
C ARG A 251 -10.32 8.83 -37.71
N ASP A 252 -10.26 9.98 -38.34
CA ASP A 252 -9.23 10.98 -38.05
C ASP A 252 -9.72 11.84 -36.88
N VAL A 253 -8.96 11.86 -35.80
CA VAL A 253 -9.27 12.61 -34.58
C VAL A 253 -8.19 13.64 -34.32
N ARG A 254 -8.62 14.87 -34.03
CA ARG A 254 -7.75 15.97 -33.62
C ARG A 254 -7.80 16.11 -32.11
N VAL A 255 -6.65 15.95 -31.46
CA VAL A 255 -6.50 16.04 -30.01
C VAL A 255 -5.69 17.29 -29.68
N PRO A 256 -6.28 18.29 -29.01
CA PRO A 256 -5.55 19.47 -28.54
C PRO A 256 -4.43 19.12 -27.55
N PRO A 257 -3.45 20.03 -27.34
CA PRO A 257 -2.37 19.83 -26.38
C PRO A 257 -2.87 19.51 -24.97
N MET A 258 -2.22 18.57 -24.29
CA MET A 258 -2.50 18.21 -22.88
C MET A 258 -4.00 17.98 -22.57
N SER A 259 -4.74 17.44 -23.53
CA SER A 259 -6.20 17.29 -23.44
C SER A 259 -6.67 15.86 -23.70
N SER A 260 -7.94 15.60 -23.40
CA SER A 260 -8.61 14.34 -23.74
C SER A 260 -9.81 14.62 -24.63
N VAL A 261 -10.01 13.78 -25.65
CA VAL A 261 -11.11 13.89 -26.61
C VAL A 261 -11.84 12.55 -26.66
N THR A 262 -13.16 12.61 -26.57
CA THR A 262 -14.03 11.45 -26.72
C THR A 262 -14.69 11.49 -28.09
N ASP A 263 -14.64 10.37 -28.81
CA ASP A 263 -15.35 10.16 -30.08
C ASP A 263 -15.97 8.76 -30.09
N VAL A 264 -16.75 8.43 -31.12
CA VAL A 264 -17.54 7.21 -31.19
C VAL A 264 -17.41 6.52 -32.55
N PHE A 265 -17.15 5.22 -32.51
CA PHE A 265 -17.33 4.36 -33.66
C PHE A 265 -18.75 3.82 -33.69
N VAL A 266 -19.38 3.84 -34.87
CA VAL A 266 -20.68 3.21 -35.09
C VAL A 266 -20.50 2.09 -36.09
N VAL A 267 -20.62 0.85 -35.62
CA VAL A 267 -20.45 -0.36 -36.43
C VAL A 267 -21.71 -1.21 -36.38
N LYS A 268 -21.89 -2.07 -37.39
CA LYS A 268 -23.00 -3.01 -37.46
C LYS A 268 -22.45 -4.44 -37.50
N PRO A 269 -22.44 -5.15 -36.36
CA PRO A 269 -21.96 -6.53 -36.34
C PRO A 269 -22.93 -7.43 -37.09
N ARG A 270 -22.40 -8.21 -38.04
CA ARG A 270 -23.23 -9.13 -38.86
C ARG A 270 -23.18 -10.57 -38.37
N ARG A 271 -22.09 -10.95 -37.73
CA ARG A 271 -21.83 -12.32 -37.33
C ARG A 271 -22.30 -12.56 -35.89
N GLU A 272 -23.17 -13.56 -35.72
CA GLU A 272 -23.60 -14.02 -34.40
C GLU A 272 -22.41 -14.65 -33.64
N GLY A 273 -22.36 -14.42 -32.32
CA GLY A 273 -21.33 -14.95 -31.42
C GLY A 273 -20.49 -13.86 -30.74
N ARG A 274 -19.53 -14.31 -29.94
CA ARG A 274 -18.61 -13.42 -29.20
C ARG A 274 -17.64 -12.75 -30.17
N THR A 275 -17.77 -11.44 -30.33
CA THR A 275 -16.93 -10.61 -31.20
C THR A 275 -16.06 -9.71 -30.35
N VAL A 276 -14.75 -9.66 -30.64
CA VAL A 276 -13.82 -8.76 -29.93
C VAL A 276 -13.54 -7.57 -30.84
N PHE A 277 -13.84 -6.38 -30.34
CA PHE A 277 -13.56 -5.11 -30.99
C PHE A 277 -12.29 -4.52 -30.38
N THR A 278 -11.27 -4.32 -31.21
CA THR A 278 -10.01 -3.67 -30.82
C THR A 278 -9.96 -2.28 -31.43
N VAL A 279 -9.86 -1.27 -30.59
CA VAL A 279 -9.56 0.10 -30.99
C VAL A 279 -8.05 0.29 -30.88
N SER A 280 -7.42 0.83 -31.92
CA SER A 280 -5.98 1.07 -31.96
C SER A 280 -5.63 2.44 -32.51
N VAL A 281 -4.51 2.98 -32.01
CA VAL A 281 -3.92 4.25 -32.43
C VAL A 281 -2.50 3.95 -32.95
N PRO A 282 -2.08 4.51 -34.09
CA PRO A 282 -0.71 4.36 -34.56
C PRO A 282 0.28 5.03 -33.60
N LEU A 283 1.51 4.52 -33.55
CA LEU A 283 2.58 5.13 -32.77
C LEU A 283 2.93 6.51 -33.34
N GLU A 284 2.82 7.54 -32.52
CA GLU A 284 3.12 8.90 -32.91
C GLU A 284 4.60 9.26 -32.74
N SER A 285 5.05 10.26 -33.48
CA SER A 285 6.45 10.72 -33.39
C SER A 285 6.75 11.33 -32.01
N GLY A 286 7.72 10.72 -31.32
CA GLY A 286 8.15 11.12 -29.97
C GLY A 286 7.49 10.33 -28.84
N GLU A 287 6.58 9.41 -29.16
CA GLU A 287 5.98 8.49 -28.21
C GLU A 287 6.92 7.32 -27.90
N ILE A 288 7.01 6.95 -26.62
CA ILE A 288 7.90 5.88 -26.13
C ILE A 288 7.10 4.61 -25.84
N ASN A 289 5.85 4.73 -25.42
CA ASN A 289 5.01 3.61 -25.05
C ASN A 289 4.01 3.28 -26.16
N ALA A 290 4.07 2.07 -26.70
CA ALA A 290 3.10 1.59 -27.69
C ALA A 290 2.03 0.68 -27.07
N ALA A 291 2.23 0.25 -25.81
CA ALA A 291 1.42 -0.78 -25.19
C ALA A 291 0.02 -0.29 -24.78
N ASN A 292 -0.13 1.02 -24.57
CA ASN A 292 -1.37 1.71 -24.21
C ASN A 292 -2.15 2.26 -25.42
N ASN A 293 -1.70 1.96 -26.64
CA ASN A 293 -2.31 2.47 -27.87
C ASN A 293 -3.38 1.54 -28.42
N SER A 294 -3.68 0.44 -27.74
CA SER A 294 -4.67 -0.55 -28.15
C SER A 294 -5.49 -1.04 -26.97
N ILE A 295 -6.81 -1.01 -27.10
CA ILE A 295 -7.75 -1.58 -26.12
C ILE A 295 -8.76 -2.45 -26.84
N SER A 296 -8.99 -3.65 -26.28
CA SER A 296 -9.96 -4.61 -26.79
C SER A 296 -11.15 -4.74 -25.86
N ALA A 297 -12.36 -4.71 -26.42
CA ALA A 297 -13.61 -4.96 -25.72
C ALA A 297 -14.36 -6.14 -26.38
N ALA A 298 -14.83 -7.08 -25.56
CA ALA A 298 -15.61 -8.22 -26.03
C ALA A 298 -17.11 -7.92 -25.96
N VAL A 299 -17.83 -8.18 -27.06
CA VAL A 299 -19.26 -7.95 -27.20
C VAL A 299 -19.92 -9.24 -27.68
N ASP A 300 -20.96 -9.69 -26.99
CA ASP A 300 -21.76 -10.84 -27.43
C ASP A 300 -22.83 -10.41 -28.43
N VAL A 301 -22.64 -10.80 -29.70
CA VAL A 301 -23.61 -10.53 -30.76
C VAL A 301 -24.66 -11.64 -30.76
N ARG A 302 -25.90 -11.28 -30.47
CA ARG A 302 -27.04 -12.22 -30.40
C ARG A 302 -27.98 -11.98 -31.55
N ARG A 303 -28.67 -13.03 -31.99
CA ARG A 303 -29.82 -12.84 -32.87
C ARG A 303 -31.05 -12.50 -32.04
N GLU A 304 -31.78 -11.48 -32.48
CA GLU A 304 -33.11 -11.23 -31.95
C GLU A 304 -34.06 -12.36 -32.40
N LYS A 305 -34.75 -12.97 -31.43
CA LYS A 305 -35.82 -13.94 -31.67
C LYS A 305 -36.96 -13.61 -30.73
N PHE A 306 -38.00 -12.97 -31.24
CA PHE A 306 -39.20 -12.70 -30.47
C PHE A 306 -40.14 -13.90 -30.52
N LYS A 307 -40.67 -14.32 -29.37
CA LYS A 307 -41.76 -15.30 -29.35
C LYS A 307 -43.08 -14.55 -29.27
N ALA A 308 -43.85 -14.56 -30.34
CA ALA A 308 -45.19 -13.96 -30.36
C ALA A 308 -46.26 -15.03 -30.10
N LEU A 309 -47.12 -14.80 -29.09
CA LEU A 309 -48.34 -15.59 -28.88
C LEU A 309 -49.53 -14.75 -29.33
N ILE A 310 -50.27 -15.24 -30.33
CA ILE A 310 -51.50 -14.60 -30.80
C ILE A 310 -52.68 -15.28 -30.09
N VAL A 311 -53.43 -14.52 -29.30
CA VAL A 311 -54.65 -15.01 -28.63
C VAL A 311 -55.84 -14.26 -29.20
N GLU A 312 -56.80 -14.99 -29.76
CA GLU A 312 -58.04 -14.42 -30.27
C GLU A 312 -59.23 -15.31 -29.94
N THR A 313 -60.39 -14.69 -29.68
CA THR A 313 -61.60 -15.39 -29.27
C THR A 313 -62.34 -16.06 -30.43
N LEU A 314 -62.17 -15.56 -31.66
CA LEU A 314 -62.84 -16.06 -32.87
C LEU A 314 -61.86 -16.01 -34.06
N PRO A 315 -61.87 -16.99 -34.98
CA PRO A 315 -60.96 -17.01 -36.12
C PRO A 315 -61.39 -15.97 -37.18
N ARG A 316 -60.81 -14.77 -37.14
CA ARG A 316 -61.05 -13.70 -38.11
C ARG A 316 -59.96 -13.62 -39.18
N TRP A 317 -60.20 -12.84 -40.24
CA TRP A 317 -59.22 -12.68 -41.35
C TRP A 317 -57.93 -11.98 -40.89
N GLU A 318 -58.05 -11.14 -39.86
CA GLU A 318 -56.96 -10.41 -39.20
C GLU A 318 -55.96 -11.35 -38.53
N TYR A 319 -56.42 -12.44 -37.89
CA TYR A 319 -55.56 -13.50 -37.35
C TYR A 319 -54.63 -14.06 -38.42
N ARG A 320 -55.20 -14.40 -39.59
CA ARG A 320 -54.45 -14.97 -40.71
C ARG A 320 -53.42 -13.98 -41.24
N PHE A 321 -53.76 -12.69 -41.27
CA PHE A 321 -52.85 -11.64 -41.71
C PHE A 321 -51.69 -11.46 -40.73
N LEU A 322 -51.97 -11.32 -39.43
CA LEU A 322 -50.96 -11.15 -38.38
C LEU A 322 -50.05 -12.37 -38.26
N ARG A 323 -50.62 -13.58 -38.25
CA ARG A 323 -49.84 -14.82 -38.23
C ARG A 323 -48.90 -14.91 -39.44
N ASN A 324 -49.39 -14.64 -40.64
CA ASN A 324 -48.58 -14.73 -41.84
C ASN A 324 -47.52 -13.62 -41.93
N ALA A 325 -47.81 -12.42 -41.39
CA ALA A 325 -46.83 -11.36 -41.26
C ALA A 325 -45.71 -11.77 -40.30
N LEU A 326 -46.05 -12.27 -39.11
CA LEU A 326 -45.08 -12.71 -38.10
C LEU A 326 -44.26 -13.93 -38.56
N VAL A 327 -44.88 -14.92 -39.22
CA VAL A 327 -44.15 -16.09 -39.77
C VAL A 327 -43.19 -15.72 -40.90
N ARG A 328 -43.44 -14.62 -41.61
CA ARG A 328 -42.56 -14.13 -42.67
C ARG A 328 -41.46 -13.22 -42.14
N ASP A 329 -41.59 -12.73 -40.91
CA ASP A 329 -40.60 -11.87 -40.27
C ASP A 329 -39.45 -12.74 -39.73
N PRO A 330 -38.20 -12.57 -40.21
CA PRO A 330 -37.06 -13.34 -39.75
C PRO A 330 -36.64 -13.06 -38.29
N GLY A 331 -37.25 -12.07 -37.62
CA GLY A 331 -37.05 -11.73 -36.21
C GLY A 331 -38.02 -12.39 -35.22
N VAL A 332 -39.04 -13.14 -35.69
CA VAL A 332 -40.10 -13.77 -34.86
C VAL A 332 -40.12 -15.30 -35.00
#